data_AF-A0A0V0YQD6-F1
#
_entry.id   AF-A0A0V0YQD6-F1
#
_cell.length_a   1.000
_cell.length_b   1.000
_cell.length_c   1.000
_cell.angle_alpha   90.00
_cell.angle_beta   90.00
_cell.angle_gamma   90.00
#
_symmetry.space_group_name_H-M   'P 1'
#
loop_
_entity.id
_entity.type
_entity.pdbx_description
1 polymer ?
#
loop_
_entity_poly.entity_id
_entity_poly.type
_entity_poly.pdbx_seq_one_letter_code
_entity_poly.pdbx_strand_id
1 'polypeptide(L)'
;LSTGAHFNPAGNEHGAPEDENRHAGDLGNVKAGEDGTAKVEVSDLQIPLSGPNSVIGRAVVVHADPDDLGKGGHELSKSTGNAGGRL
;
A
#
# COMPACT_ATOMS: atom_id res chain seq x y z
N LEU A 1 -4.27 14.26 -13.50
CA LEU A 1 -3.05 13.60 -12.97
C LEU A 1 -3.45 12.21 -12.49
N SER A 2 -2.66 11.18 -12.77
CA SER A 2 -2.82 9.85 -12.17
C SER A 2 -1.91 9.72 -10.94
N THR A 3 -2.21 8.79 -10.03
CA THR A 3 -1.49 8.63 -8.75
C THR A 3 -0.19 7.83 -8.86
N GLY A 4 0.11 7.19 -10.00
CA GLY A 4 1.35 6.45 -10.21
C GLY A 4 1.42 5.09 -9.49
N ALA A 5 2.61 4.52 -9.33
CA ALA A 5 2.87 3.30 -8.56
C ALA A 5 2.93 3.58 -7.04
N HIS A 6 3.12 2.53 -6.23
CA HIS A 6 3.28 2.68 -4.78
C HIS A 6 4.47 3.59 -4.45
N PHE A 7 4.40 4.26 -3.30
CA PHE A 7 5.49 5.11 -2.85
C PHE A 7 6.67 4.23 -2.39
N ASN A 8 7.75 4.24 -3.18
CA ASN A 8 8.92 3.37 -2.97
C ASN A 8 10.25 4.13 -3.14
N PRO A 9 10.63 4.99 -2.18
CA PRO A 9 11.91 5.72 -2.25
C PRO A 9 13.13 4.81 -2.04
N ALA A 10 12.96 3.63 -1.45
CA ALA A 10 14.03 2.68 -1.16
C ALA A 10 14.31 1.67 -2.30
N GLY A 11 13.41 1.57 -3.28
CA GLY A 11 13.54 0.60 -4.39
C GLY A 11 13.30 -0.85 -3.98
N ASN A 12 12.54 -1.08 -2.90
CA ASN A 12 12.18 -2.40 -2.39
C ASN A 12 11.14 -3.11 -3.27
N GLU A 13 10.93 -4.40 -3.05
CA GLU A 13 9.75 -5.11 -3.58
C GLU A 13 8.51 -4.80 -2.73
N HIS A 14 7.32 -5.07 -3.28
CA HIS A 14 6.06 -5.03 -2.53
C HIS A 14 6.05 -6.09 -1.42
N GLY A 15 5.48 -5.74 -0.25
CA GLY A 15 5.42 -6.61 0.92
C GLY A 15 4.32 -6.26 1.92
N ALA A 16 4.20 -7.06 2.99
CA ALA A 16 3.29 -6.77 4.08
C ALA A 16 3.81 -5.61 4.95
N PRO A 17 2.95 -4.89 5.71
CA PRO A 17 3.39 -3.77 6.52
C PRO A 17 4.49 -4.07 7.56
N GLU A 18 4.49 -5.29 8.06
CA GLU A 18 5.44 -5.83 9.03
C GLU A 18 6.74 -6.34 8.41
N ASP A 19 6.82 -6.48 7.07
CA ASP A 19 8.02 -6.97 6.39
C ASP A 19 9.09 -5.87 6.32
N GLU A 20 10.36 -6.25 6.52
CA GLU A 20 11.49 -5.31 6.35
C GLU A 20 11.64 -4.87 4.89
N ASN A 21 11.37 -5.78 3.95
CA ASN A 21 11.36 -5.54 2.52
C ASN A 21 9.91 -5.32 2.05
N ARG A 22 9.51 -4.05 2.01
CA ARG A 22 8.24 -3.58 1.46
C ARG A 22 8.43 -2.19 0.85
N HIS A 23 7.48 -1.72 0.06
CA HIS A 23 7.44 -0.30 -0.27
C HIS A 23 7.04 0.52 0.96
N ALA A 24 7.51 1.76 1.03
CA ALA A 24 7.13 2.68 2.10
C ALA A 24 5.61 2.97 2.13
N GLY A 25 4.93 2.88 0.98
CA GLY A 25 3.48 3.07 0.86
C GLY A 25 2.63 1.82 1.12
N ASP A 26 3.22 0.65 1.41
CA ASP A 26 2.47 -0.59 1.59
C ASP A 26 1.87 -0.64 3.01
N LEU A 27 0.60 -0.22 3.13
CA LEU A 27 -0.14 -0.19 4.40
C LEU A 27 -1.06 -1.41 4.59
N GLY A 28 -1.01 -2.37 3.66
CA GLY A 28 -1.73 -3.64 3.74
C GLY A 28 -3.23 -3.52 3.47
N ASN A 29 -3.97 -4.51 3.95
CA ASN A 29 -5.41 -4.63 3.72
C ASN A 29 -6.23 -3.90 4.78
N VAL A 30 -7.37 -3.35 4.34
CA VAL A 30 -8.43 -2.84 5.23
C VAL A 30 -9.63 -3.76 5.17
N LYS A 31 -10.41 -3.82 6.26
CA LYS A 31 -11.63 -4.64 6.31
C LYS A 31 -12.86 -3.75 6.38
N ALA A 32 -13.69 -3.83 5.34
CA ALA A 32 -15.02 -3.24 5.36
C ALA A 32 -15.99 -4.11 6.20
N GLY A 33 -16.86 -3.45 6.95
CA GLY A 33 -17.98 -4.10 7.64
C GLY A 33 -19.08 -4.52 6.67
N GLU A 34 -20.14 -5.13 7.19
CA GLU A 34 -21.30 -5.58 6.40
C GLU A 34 -22.03 -4.43 5.69
N ASP A 35 -21.89 -3.21 6.19
CA ASP A 35 -22.43 -1.97 5.61
C ASP A 35 -21.51 -1.36 4.53
N GLY A 36 -20.37 -1.99 4.25
CA GLY A 36 -19.36 -1.49 3.31
C GLY A 36 -18.42 -0.44 3.91
N THR A 37 -18.56 -0.07 5.18
CA THR A 37 -17.69 0.93 5.83
C THR A 37 -16.43 0.28 6.37
N ALA A 38 -15.25 0.76 5.97
CA ALA A 38 -13.98 0.42 6.61
C ALA A 38 -13.55 1.52 7.58
N LYS A 39 -13.39 1.18 8.87
CA LYS A 39 -12.72 2.05 9.84
C LYS A 39 -11.26 1.63 9.92
N VAL A 40 -10.37 2.58 9.69
CA VAL A 40 -8.93 2.32 9.52
C VAL A 40 -8.16 3.12 10.56
N GLU A 41 -7.34 2.44 11.34
CA GLU A 41 -6.37 3.01 12.25
C GLU A 41 -5.04 2.27 12.04
N VAL A 42 -4.03 2.99 11.55
CA VAL A 42 -2.73 2.43 11.19
C VAL A 42 -1.64 3.34 11.76
N SER A 43 -0.65 2.73 12.41
CA SER A 43 0.57 3.40 12.86
C SER A 43 1.75 2.81 12.12
N ASP A 44 2.55 3.64 11.47
CA ASP A 44 3.60 3.21 10.56
C ASP A 44 4.81 4.15 10.62
N LEU A 45 6.02 3.59 10.47
CA LEU A 45 7.29 4.31 10.59
C LEU A 45 7.95 4.64 9.24
N GLN A 46 7.42 4.14 8.12
CA GLN A 46 7.99 4.33 6.78
C GLN A 46 7.30 5.45 5.98
N ILE A 47 6.26 6.08 6.50
CA ILE A 47 5.50 7.18 5.87
C ILE A 47 5.74 8.55 6.54
N PRO A 48 6.90 9.19 6.35
CA PRO A 48 7.19 10.46 7.02
C PRO A 48 6.30 11.59 6.47
N LEU A 49 5.93 12.53 7.35
CA LEU A 49 5.14 13.72 6.98
C LEU A 49 6.02 14.93 6.60
N SER A 50 7.34 14.79 6.68
CA SER A 50 8.30 15.86 6.40
C SER A 50 9.58 15.33 5.77
N GLY A 51 10.42 16.24 5.26
CA GLY A 51 11.68 15.88 4.61
C GLY A 51 11.51 15.41 3.16
N PRO A 52 12.61 14.95 2.51
CA PRO A 52 12.63 14.66 1.08
C PRO A 52 11.69 13.51 0.67
N ASN A 53 11.40 12.59 1.60
CA ASN A 53 10.51 11.44 1.39
C ASN A 53 9.09 11.66 1.95
N SER A 54 8.70 12.92 2.19
CA SER A 54 7.36 13.21 2.73
C SER A 54 6.24 12.64 1.85
N VAL A 55 5.19 12.10 2.49
CA VAL A 55 3.96 11.66 1.82
C VAL A 55 2.95 12.79 1.59
N ILE A 56 3.21 13.99 2.13
CA ILE A 56 2.34 15.15 1.90
C ILE A 56 2.33 15.50 0.41
N GLY A 57 1.13 15.65 -0.16
CA GLY A 57 0.91 15.89 -1.59
C GLY A 57 0.86 14.61 -2.44
N ARG A 58 0.98 13.42 -1.84
CA ARG A 58 0.72 12.12 -2.47
C ARG A 58 -0.74 11.72 -2.26
N ALA A 59 -1.10 10.54 -2.74
CA ALA A 59 -2.44 9.98 -2.63
C ALA A 59 -2.47 8.75 -1.72
N VAL A 60 -3.60 8.56 -1.05
CA VAL A 60 -4.01 7.28 -0.46
C VAL A 60 -4.97 6.64 -1.46
N VAL A 61 -4.79 5.35 -1.73
CA VAL A 61 -5.60 4.60 -2.70
C VAL A 61 -6.17 3.38 -2.02
N VAL A 62 -7.48 3.16 -2.18
CA VAL A 62 -8.15 1.91 -1.79
C VAL A 62 -8.34 1.08 -3.06
N HIS A 63 -8.04 -0.20 -2.95
CA HIS A 63 -8.07 -1.13 -4.06
C HIS A 63 -9.34 -2.00 -4.07
N ALA A 64 -9.69 -2.52 -5.23
CA ALA A 64 -10.90 -3.32 -5.43
C ALA A 64 -10.77 -4.75 -4.89
N ASP A 65 -9.57 -5.32 -4.92
CA ASP A 65 -9.28 -6.68 -4.48
C ASP A 65 -8.31 -6.69 -3.28
N PRO A 66 -8.28 -7.77 -2.48
CA PRO A 66 -7.31 -7.91 -1.41
C PRO A 66 -5.87 -7.95 -1.93
N ASP A 67 -4.99 -7.24 -1.24
CA ASP A 67 -3.53 -7.30 -1.41
C ASP A 67 -3.00 -8.67 -0.93
N ASP A 68 -2.24 -9.35 -1.79
CA ASP A 68 -1.61 -10.65 -1.52
C ASP A 68 -0.28 -10.55 -0.74
N LEU A 69 0.12 -9.33 -0.38
CA LEU A 69 1.28 -8.96 0.42
C LEU A 69 2.61 -9.41 -0.18
N GLY A 70 2.68 -9.57 -1.51
CA GLY A 70 3.86 -10.04 -2.21
C GLY A 70 4.09 -11.54 -2.08
N LYS A 71 3.08 -12.28 -1.60
CA LYS A 71 3.15 -13.70 -1.23
C LYS A 71 2.23 -14.59 -2.08
N GLY A 72 1.47 -14.00 -3.01
CA GLY A 72 0.48 -14.72 -3.85
C GLY A 72 1.06 -15.53 -5.01
N GLY A 73 2.33 -15.32 -5.38
CA GLY A 73 2.98 -16.02 -6.49
C GLY A 73 2.55 -15.56 -7.89
N HIS A 74 1.76 -14.49 -7.99
CA HIS A 74 1.41 -13.84 -9.25
C HIS A 74 2.54 -12.89 -9.69
N GLU A 75 2.66 -12.62 -10.98
CA GLU A 75 3.69 -11.70 -11.51
C GLU A 75 3.57 -10.28 -10.93
N LEU A 76 2.36 -9.89 -10.52
CA LEU A 76 2.06 -8.60 -9.91
C LEU A 76 2.20 -8.59 -8.38
N SER A 77 2.41 -9.74 -7.74
CA SER A 77 2.52 -9.83 -6.27
C SER A 77 3.66 -8.94 -5.78
N LYS A 78 4.84 -9.03 -6.41
CA LYS A 78 6.04 -8.26 -6.01
C LYS A 78 6.00 -6.77 -6.36
N SER A 79 4.97 -6.30 -7.05
CA SER A 79 4.86 -4.89 -7.47
C SER A 79 3.65 -4.15 -6.91
N THR A 80 2.50 -4.82 -6.79
CA THR A 80 1.23 -4.18 -6.42
C THR A 80 0.39 -5.02 -5.46
N GLY A 81 0.94 -6.14 -4.98
CA GLY A 81 0.17 -7.09 -4.19
C GLY A 81 -0.98 -7.74 -4.94
N ASN A 82 -1.01 -7.60 -6.28
CA ASN A 82 -2.12 -8.04 -7.11
C ASN A 82 -3.51 -7.53 -6.64
N ALA A 83 -3.58 -6.34 -6.04
CA ALA A 83 -4.81 -5.79 -5.43
C ALA A 83 -5.84 -5.24 -6.45
N GLY A 84 -5.62 -5.45 -7.74
CA GLY A 84 -6.57 -5.05 -8.78
C GLY A 84 -6.74 -3.53 -8.94
N GLY A 85 -7.95 -3.11 -9.33
CA GLY A 85 -8.28 -1.72 -9.69
C GLY A 85 -8.25 -0.74 -8.51
N ARG A 86 -8.29 0.56 -8.83
CA ARG A 86 -8.36 1.68 -7.86
C ARG A 86 -9.80 2.19 -7.78
N LEU A 87 -10.37 2.26 -6.57
CA LEU A 87 -11.72 2.77 -6.32
C LEU A 87 -11.79 4.30 -6.23
#